data_AF-A0A6N2K3V7-F1
#
_entry.id   AF-A0A6N2K3V7-F1
#
_cell.length_a   1.000
_cell.length_b   1.000
_cell.length_c   1.000
_cell.angle_alpha   90.00
_cell.angle_beta   90.00
_cell.angle_gamma   90.00
#
_symmetry.space_group_name_H-M   'P 1'
#
loop_
_entity.id
_entity.type
_entity.pdbx_description
1 polymer ?
#
loop_
_entity_poly.entity_id
_entity_poly.type
_entity_poly.pdbx_seq_one_letter_code
_entity_poly.pdbx_strand_id
1 'polypeptide(L)'
;MSFDLLLKPSCSGCGSTTDLYGSNCKHMTLCLSCGKTMAENRGKCFDCGATVTRLIREYNVRASTSSDKNYFIGRFVSGLPSFSKKKNAENKWSLHKEGIIGRQITDALREKLKNKPWLLEDETGQSQYQGHLEGSQSATYYLLMMTGKEFVAIPAGSWLRIISNYTGGRQRRR
;
A
#
# COMPACT_ATOMS: atom_id res chain seq x y z
N MET A 1 31.41 9.97 5.34
CA MET A 1 30.15 10.42 5.98
C MET A 1 29.16 10.71 4.86
N SER A 2 27.99 10.05 4.85
CA SER A 2 26.94 10.35 3.87
C SER A 2 26.23 11.62 4.32
N PHE A 3 26.27 12.67 3.51
CA PHE A 3 25.39 13.81 3.71
C PHE A 3 23.98 13.44 3.25
N ASP A 4 22.99 13.75 4.07
CA ASP A 4 21.58 13.60 3.72
C ASP A 4 21.28 14.40 2.45
N LEU A 5 20.41 13.86 1.61
CA LEU A 5 20.01 14.53 0.38
C LEU A 5 19.17 15.77 0.72
N LEU A 6 19.74 16.95 0.48
CA LEU A 6 19.05 18.23 0.60
C LEU A 6 18.54 18.66 -0.77
N LEU A 7 17.22 18.71 -0.94
CA LEU A 7 16.58 19.20 -2.15
C LEU A 7 16.41 20.71 -2.09
N LYS A 8 16.80 21.40 -3.18
CA LYS A 8 16.47 22.80 -3.42
C LYS A 8 14.94 22.95 -3.59
N PRO A 9 14.36 24.15 -3.37
CA PRO A 9 12.91 24.35 -3.47
C PRO A 9 12.35 24.22 -4.89
N SER A 10 13.21 24.22 -5.92
CA SER A 10 12.81 24.13 -7.32
C SER A 10 13.79 23.34 -8.18
N CYS A 11 13.29 22.84 -9.31
CA CYS A 11 14.06 22.17 -10.34
C CYS A 11 15.05 23.14 -10.99
N SER A 12 16.32 22.75 -11.06
CA SER A 12 17.39 23.57 -11.66
C SER A 12 17.26 23.75 -13.18
N GLY A 13 16.43 22.95 -13.86
CA GLY A 13 16.21 23.04 -15.30
C GLY A 13 15.01 23.90 -15.70
N CYS A 14 13.85 23.65 -15.09
CA CYS A 14 12.58 24.29 -15.49
C CYS A 14 11.89 25.12 -14.39
N GLY A 15 12.45 25.17 -13.18
CA GLY A 15 11.87 25.92 -12.06
C GLY A 15 10.65 25.29 -11.37
N SER A 16 10.20 24.10 -11.80
CA SER A 16 9.08 23.40 -11.13
C SER A 16 9.37 23.17 -9.64
N THR A 17 8.35 23.25 -8.79
CA THR A 17 8.44 23.08 -7.32
C THR A 17 7.85 21.74 -6.83
N THR A 18 7.32 20.94 -7.74
CA THR A 18 6.71 19.63 -7.43
C THR A 18 7.57 18.49 -7.96
N ASP A 19 7.42 17.32 -7.33
CA ASP A 19 8.10 16.10 -7.75
C ASP A 19 9.60 16.27 -7.97
N LEU A 20 10.25 16.84 -6.96
CA LEU A 20 11.68 17.08 -6.94
C LEU A 20 12.46 15.87 -6.45
N TYR A 21 13.64 15.69 -7.06
CA TYR A 21 14.58 14.60 -6.85
C TYR A 21 16.02 15.11 -6.86
N GLY A 22 16.92 14.41 -6.17
CA GLY A 22 18.36 14.61 -6.26
C GLY A 22 18.96 13.88 -7.45
N SER A 23 20.05 14.38 -8.01
CA SER A 23 20.88 13.58 -8.94
C SER A 23 21.69 12.51 -8.21
N ASN A 24 22.32 11.58 -8.94
CA ASN A 24 23.21 10.57 -8.36
C ASN A 24 24.42 11.16 -7.62
N CYS A 25 24.85 12.37 -7.95
CA CYS A 25 25.91 13.09 -7.23
C CYS A 25 25.34 14.02 -6.14
N LYS A 26 24.03 14.01 -5.90
CA LYS A 26 23.29 14.83 -4.90
C LYS A 26 23.39 16.36 -5.03
N HIS A 27 24.22 16.91 -5.91
CA HIS A 27 24.38 18.36 -6.08
C HIS A 27 23.18 19.07 -6.75
N MET A 28 22.42 18.35 -7.58
CA MET A 28 21.32 18.94 -8.35
C MET A 28 19.96 18.51 -7.83
N THR A 29 19.01 19.43 -7.93
CA THR A 29 17.59 19.14 -7.73
C THR A 29 16.86 19.26 -9.05
N LEU A 30 16.20 18.17 -9.45
CA LEU A 30 15.55 18.03 -10.74
C LEU A 30 14.13 17.50 -10.55
N CYS A 31 13.18 17.96 -11.36
CA CYS A 31 11.91 17.27 -11.49
C CYS A 31 12.08 15.99 -12.33
N LEU A 32 11.08 15.11 -12.29
CA LEU A 32 11.13 13.84 -13.03
C LEU A 32 11.41 14.03 -14.52
N SER A 33 10.79 15.00 -15.18
CA SER A 33 10.96 15.24 -16.61
C SER A 33 12.38 15.73 -16.95
N CYS A 34 12.85 16.81 -16.32
CA CYS A 34 14.21 17.31 -16.54
C CYS A 34 15.28 16.27 -16.23
N GLY A 35 15.11 15.55 -15.11
CA GLY A 35 16.05 14.51 -14.71
C GLY A 35 16.10 13.34 -15.68
N LYS A 36 14.95 12.89 -16.18
CA LYS A 36 14.86 11.86 -17.22
C LYS A 36 15.56 12.31 -18.51
N THR A 37 15.27 13.51 -18.99
CA THR A 37 15.90 14.07 -20.20
C THR A 37 17.41 14.18 -20.06
N MET A 38 17.91 14.61 -18.90
CA MET A 38 19.35 14.64 -18.65
C MET A 38 19.95 13.23 -18.65
N ALA A 39 19.29 12.24 -18.05
CA ALA A 39 19.77 10.87 -18.05
C ALA A 39 19.83 10.26 -19.46
N GLU A 40 18.79 10.46 -20.27
CA GLU A 40 18.72 9.99 -21.66
C GLU A 40 19.80 10.63 -22.54
N ASN A 41 20.04 11.94 -22.38
CA ASN A 41 21.01 12.69 -23.16
C ASN A 41 22.44 12.67 -22.59
N ARG A 42 22.71 11.86 -21.56
CA ARG A 42 23.99 11.82 -20.83
C ARG A 42 24.44 13.21 -20.34
N GLY A 43 23.46 14.03 -19.96
CA GLY A 43 23.66 15.35 -19.38
C GLY A 43 24.53 15.28 -18.13
N LYS A 44 25.32 16.32 -17.91
CA LYS A 44 26.28 16.41 -16.81
C LYS A 44 25.78 17.34 -15.71
N CYS A 45 26.20 17.05 -14.49
CA CYS A 45 25.99 17.92 -13.36
C CYS A 45 26.73 19.24 -13.55
N PHE A 46 26.05 20.37 -13.34
CA PHE A 46 26.64 21.70 -13.50
C PHE A 46 27.77 21.99 -12.50
N ASP A 47 27.74 21.36 -11.31
CA ASP A 47 28.70 21.63 -10.24
C ASP A 47 29.93 20.72 -10.29
N CYS A 48 29.76 19.43 -10.63
CA CYS A 48 30.85 18.45 -10.54
C CYS A 48 31.13 17.69 -11.85
N GLY A 49 30.40 17.98 -12.92
CA GLY A 49 30.58 17.34 -14.23
C GLY A 49 30.13 15.87 -14.31
N ALA A 50 29.71 15.26 -13.20
CA ALA A 50 29.25 13.88 -13.17
C ALA A 50 28.03 13.68 -14.08
N THR A 51 28.03 12.63 -14.89
CA THR A 51 26.88 12.28 -15.72
C THR A 51 25.67 11.92 -14.85
N VAL A 52 24.53 12.55 -15.13
CA VAL A 52 23.26 12.24 -14.47
C VAL A 52 22.79 10.89 -14.99
N THR A 53 22.68 9.90 -14.09
CA THR A 53 22.25 8.54 -14.45
C THR A 53 21.07 8.05 -13.64
N ARG A 54 20.81 8.68 -12.49
CA ARG A 54 19.74 8.30 -11.56
C ARG A 54 19.17 9.53 -10.89
N LEU A 55 17.88 9.43 -10.54
CA LEU A 55 17.20 10.35 -9.65
C LEU A 55 16.97 9.67 -8.30
N ILE A 56 17.22 10.39 -7.22
CA ILE A 56 17.19 9.88 -5.86
C ILE A 56 16.18 10.68 -5.05
N ARG A 57 15.46 9.99 -4.16
CA ARG A 57 14.63 10.60 -3.14
C ARG A 57 14.84 9.86 -1.84
N GLU A 58 15.17 10.59 -0.79
CA GLU A 58 15.38 10.05 0.54
C GLU A 58 14.16 10.43 1.39
N TYR A 59 13.70 9.49 2.21
CA TYR A 59 12.56 9.69 3.10
C TYR A 59 12.90 9.15 4.48
N ASN A 60 12.47 9.88 5.51
CA ASN A 60 12.48 9.35 6.86
C ASN A 60 11.43 8.24 6.99
N VAL A 61 11.81 7.16 7.67
CA VAL A 61 10.91 6.06 8.01
C VAL A 61 10.86 5.95 9.53
N ARG A 62 9.67 6.11 10.11
CA ARG A 62 9.43 5.93 11.55
C ARG A 62 8.63 4.66 11.81
N ALA A 63 8.96 3.94 12.86
CA ALA A 63 8.10 2.88 13.36
C ALA A 63 6.81 3.47 13.94
N SER A 64 5.67 2.80 13.75
CA SER A 64 4.43 3.17 14.45
C SER A 64 4.58 2.93 15.95
N THR A 65 4.31 3.96 16.76
CA THR A 65 4.54 3.92 18.22
C THR A 65 3.40 3.29 19.02
N SER A 66 2.20 3.20 18.43
CA SER A 66 1.05 2.47 18.98
C SER A 66 -0.10 2.61 17.98
N SER A 67 -0.82 1.53 17.70
CA SER A 67 -2.08 1.62 16.99
C SER A 67 -3.14 0.83 17.75
N ASP A 68 -4.19 1.52 18.20
CA ASP A 68 -5.42 0.89 18.71
C ASP A 68 -6.09 0.00 17.64
N LYS A 69 -5.60 0.06 16.40
CA LYS A 69 -6.07 -0.68 15.23
C LYS A 69 -5.04 -1.74 14.83
N ASN A 70 -5.53 -2.96 14.60
CA ASN A 70 -4.76 -4.02 13.97
C ASN A 70 -4.89 -3.91 12.45
N TYR A 71 -3.78 -4.05 11.73
CA TYR A 71 -3.75 -4.06 10.28
C TYR A 71 -3.64 -5.49 9.75
N PHE A 72 -4.45 -5.84 8.76
CA PHE A 72 -4.46 -7.18 8.15
C PHE A 72 -4.22 -7.05 6.65
N ILE A 73 -3.63 -8.09 6.05
CA ILE A 73 -3.37 -8.13 4.60
C ILE A 73 -4.35 -9.11 3.97
N GLY A 74 -5.19 -8.62 3.05
CA GLY A 74 -6.11 -9.44 2.27
C GLY A 74 -5.53 -9.80 0.90
N ARG A 75 -5.29 -11.09 0.66
CA ARG A 75 -4.88 -11.62 -0.65
C ARG A 75 -6.10 -12.13 -1.41
N PHE A 76 -6.43 -11.49 -2.53
CA PHE A 76 -7.56 -11.89 -3.38
C PHE A 76 -7.11 -12.90 -4.45
N VAL A 77 -7.51 -14.16 -4.29
CA VAL A 77 -7.11 -15.24 -5.21
C VAL A 77 -7.85 -15.14 -6.54
N SER A 78 -9.12 -14.75 -6.50
CA SER A 78 -10.01 -14.69 -7.68
C SER A 78 -9.98 -13.35 -8.41
N GLY A 79 -9.04 -12.45 -8.05
CA GLY A 79 -9.01 -11.06 -8.52
C GLY A 79 -9.63 -10.09 -7.52
N LEU A 80 -9.27 -8.81 -7.67
CA LEU A 80 -9.76 -7.75 -6.79
C LEU A 80 -11.24 -7.45 -7.05
N PRO A 81 -12.06 -7.29 -5.99
CA PRO A 81 -13.39 -6.73 -6.11
C PRO A 81 -13.36 -5.34 -6.77
N SER A 82 -14.51 -4.91 -7.28
CA SER A 82 -14.71 -3.58 -7.88
C SER A 82 -14.71 -2.46 -6.84
N PHE A 83 -13.66 -2.38 -6.02
CA PHE A 83 -13.48 -1.31 -5.05
C PHE A 83 -13.50 0.04 -5.76
N SER A 84 -14.39 0.92 -5.31
CA SER A 84 -14.44 2.26 -5.88
C SER A 84 -13.18 3.03 -5.50
N LYS A 85 -12.59 3.70 -6.49
CA LYS A 85 -11.50 4.67 -6.26
C LYS A 85 -12.01 6.01 -5.72
N LYS A 86 -13.32 6.27 -5.77
CA LYS A 86 -13.94 7.50 -5.27
C LYS A 86 -14.24 7.35 -3.77
N LYS A 87 -13.77 8.31 -2.98
CA LYS A 87 -13.89 8.36 -1.51
C LYS A 87 -15.34 8.31 -0.99
N ASN A 88 -16.32 8.65 -1.84
CA ASN A 88 -17.76 8.70 -1.54
C ASN A 88 -18.62 7.88 -2.53
N ALA A 89 -18.14 6.75 -3.03
CA ALA A 89 -18.99 5.91 -3.88
C ALA A 89 -19.98 5.06 -3.08
N GLU A 90 -21.13 4.81 -3.69
CA GLU A 90 -22.21 3.95 -3.19
C GLU A 90 -21.80 2.46 -3.10
N ASN A 91 -20.66 2.06 -3.67
CA ASN A 91 -20.15 0.69 -3.56
C ASN A 91 -19.38 0.51 -2.23
N LYS A 92 -20.12 0.47 -1.12
CA LYS A 92 -19.56 0.19 0.20
C LYS A 92 -19.42 -1.33 0.39
N TRP A 93 -18.33 -1.69 1.02
CA TRP A 93 -17.98 -3.06 1.34
C TRP A 93 -17.89 -3.20 2.85
N SER A 94 -18.38 -4.31 3.39
CA SER A 94 -18.28 -4.63 4.80
C SER A 94 -17.46 -5.90 5.00
N LEU A 95 -16.55 -5.87 5.97
CA LEU A 95 -15.76 -7.03 6.39
C LEU A 95 -16.13 -7.36 7.83
N HIS A 96 -16.69 -8.54 8.06
CA HIS A 96 -17.09 -8.99 9.38
C HIS A 96 -16.83 -10.49 9.52
N LYS A 97 -16.76 -11.02 10.75
CA LYS A 97 -16.69 -12.48 10.94
C LYS A 97 -18.08 -13.07 10.78
N GLU A 98 -18.16 -14.18 10.07
CA GLU A 98 -19.41 -14.87 9.80
C GLU A 98 -20.16 -15.24 11.11
N GLY A 99 -21.39 -14.74 11.27
CA GLY A 99 -22.23 -14.99 12.44
C GLY A 99 -22.08 -14.00 13.62
N ILE A 100 -21.40 -12.86 13.43
CA ILE A 100 -21.47 -11.74 14.38
C ILE A 100 -22.69 -10.88 14.03
N ILE A 101 -23.81 -11.08 14.74
CA ILE A 101 -24.98 -10.19 14.71
C ILE A 101 -25.14 -9.61 16.13
N GLY A 102 -24.97 -8.30 16.29
CA GLY A 102 -25.41 -7.56 17.48
C GLY A 102 -24.55 -7.71 18.75
N ARG A 103 -24.03 -6.57 19.20
CA ARG A 103 -23.43 -6.24 20.51
C ARG A 103 -23.55 -7.30 21.64
N GLN A 104 -22.46 -8.02 21.87
CA GLN A 104 -21.80 -8.35 23.15
C GLN A 104 -20.95 -9.62 22.92
N ILE A 105 -19.65 -9.46 22.66
CA ILE A 105 -18.74 -10.59 22.44
C ILE A 105 -18.19 -11.01 23.81
N THR A 106 -18.75 -12.06 24.41
CA THR A 106 -18.18 -12.71 25.60
C THR A 106 -16.88 -13.43 25.23
N ASP A 107 -15.97 -13.63 26.19
CA ASP A 107 -14.67 -14.30 25.93
C ASP A 107 -14.83 -15.71 25.34
N ALA A 108 -15.88 -16.43 25.75
CA ALA A 108 -16.24 -17.74 25.18
C ALA A 108 -16.68 -17.66 23.71
N LEU A 109 -17.36 -16.57 23.31
CA LEU A 109 -17.73 -16.34 21.92
C LEU A 109 -16.51 -15.89 21.09
N ARG A 110 -15.58 -15.13 21.69
CA ARG A 110 -14.32 -14.71 21.07
C ARG A 110 -13.47 -15.91 20.65
N GLU A 111 -13.34 -16.93 21.51
CA GLU A 111 -12.65 -18.19 21.16
C GLU A 111 -13.34 -18.94 20.03
N LYS A 112 -14.68 -19.10 20.07
CA LYS A 112 -15.44 -19.75 19.00
C LYS A 112 -15.34 -19.00 17.66
N LEU A 113 -15.21 -17.68 17.70
CA LEU A 113 -15.07 -16.82 16.51
C LEU A 113 -13.64 -16.75 15.98
N LYS A 114 -12.60 -17.16 16.72
CA LYS A 114 -11.22 -17.13 16.23
C LYS A 114 -11.04 -17.95 14.95
N ASN A 115 -11.73 -19.07 14.85
CA ASN A 115 -11.60 -20.01 13.73
C ASN A 115 -12.64 -19.79 12.61
N LYS A 116 -13.59 -18.86 12.79
CA LYS A 116 -14.57 -18.56 11.75
C LYS A 116 -13.97 -17.71 10.63
N PRO A 117 -14.33 -17.96 9.36
CA PRO A 117 -13.86 -17.16 8.25
C PRO A 117 -14.41 -15.73 8.33
N TRP A 118 -13.67 -14.81 7.74
CA TRP A 118 -14.13 -13.46 7.48
C TRP A 118 -15.02 -13.46 6.25
N LEU A 119 -16.15 -12.75 6.30
CA LEU A 119 -17.01 -12.51 5.15
C LEU A 119 -16.81 -11.06 4.71
N LEU A 120 -16.44 -10.90 3.44
CA LEU A 120 -16.38 -9.62 2.74
C LEU A 120 -17.53 -9.58 1.75
N GLU A 121 -18.43 -8.63 1.90
CA GLU A 121 -19.59 -8.47 1.04
C GLU A 121 -19.82 -7.01 0.66
N ASP A 122 -20.40 -6.81 -0.52
CA ASP A 122 -20.93 -5.52 -0.95
C ASP A 122 -22.30 -5.25 -0.29
N GLU A 123 -22.75 -4.00 -0.28
CA GLU A 123 -24.06 -3.64 0.29
C GLU A 123 -25.24 -4.38 -0.37
N THR A 124 -25.09 -4.82 -1.63
CA THR A 124 -26.15 -5.56 -2.33
C THR A 124 -26.18 -7.04 -1.98
N GLY A 125 -25.13 -7.58 -1.36
CA GLY A 125 -24.95 -9.00 -1.09
C GLY A 125 -24.72 -9.86 -2.33
N GLN A 126 -24.63 -9.27 -3.53
CA GLN A 126 -24.42 -10.00 -4.79
C GLN A 126 -22.98 -10.50 -4.93
N SER A 127 -22.02 -9.82 -4.32
CA SER A 127 -20.61 -10.16 -4.41
C SER A 127 -20.05 -10.47 -3.02
N GLN A 128 -19.87 -11.76 -2.76
CA GLN A 128 -19.36 -12.25 -1.48
C GLN A 128 -18.01 -12.96 -1.64
N TYR A 129 -17.14 -12.75 -0.65
CA TYR A 129 -15.85 -13.40 -0.54
C TYR A 129 -15.61 -13.91 0.87
N GLN A 130 -15.06 -15.11 0.98
CA GLN A 130 -14.61 -15.67 2.25
C GLN A 130 -13.10 -15.50 2.44
N GLY A 131 -12.72 -14.86 3.53
CA GLY A 131 -11.36 -14.68 4.01
C GLY A 131 -10.99 -15.73 5.06
N HIS A 132 -10.02 -16.58 4.74
CA HIS A 132 -9.46 -17.54 5.69
C HIS A 132 -8.10 -17.04 6.18
N LEU A 133 -7.78 -17.25 7.46
CA LEU A 133 -6.44 -16.95 7.97
C LEU A 133 -5.42 -17.82 7.23
N GLU A 134 -4.53 -17.17 6.50
CA GLU A 134 -3.34 -17.78 5.93
C GLU A 134 -2.37 -17.90 7.11
N GLY A 135 -1.88 -19.12 7.39
CA GLY A 135 -1.20 -19.51 8.63
C GLY A 135 0.07 -18.73 9.00
N SER A 136 0.93 -19.31 9.85
CA SER A 136 2.07 -18.55 10.39
C SER A 136 2.98 -18.03 9.29
N GLN A 137 3.19 -16.72 9.25
CA GLN A 137 4.18 -16.09 8.40
C GLN A 137 5.57 -16.35 8.96
N SER A 138 6.53 -16.69 8.11
CA SER A 138 7.93 -16.94 8.52
C SER A 138 8.72 -15.64 8.78
N ALA A 139 8.16 -14.48 8.44
CA ALA A 139 8.79 -13.18 8.59
C ALA A 139 7.79 -12.11 9.06
N THR A 140 8.29 -11.05 9.69
CA THR A 140 7.49 -9.89 10.09
C THR A 140 7.31 -8.94 8.92
N TYR A 141 6.06 -8.64 8.57
CA TYR A 141 5.72 -7.72 7.48
C TYR A 141 5.36 -6.34 8.01
N TYR A 142 5.68 -5.29 7.25
CA TYR A 142 5.33 -3.91 7.57
C TYR A 142 4.62 -3.24 6.39
N LEU A 143 3.59 -2.45 6.70
CA LEU A 143 2.96 -1.53 5.77
C LEU A 143 3.69 -0.18 5.84
N LEU A 144 4.20 0.30 4.71
CA LEU A 144 4.77 1.63 4.59
C LEU A 144 3.71 2.59 4.09
N MET A 145 3.24 3.49 4.97
CA MET A 145 2.24 4.50 4.62
C MET A 145 2.85 5.90 4.67
N MET A 146 2.71 6.63 3.56
CA MET A 146 3.14 8.04 3.50
C MET A 146 2.20 8.89 4.34
N THR A 147 2.74 9.60 5.33
CA THR A 147 2.02 10.56 6.16
C THR A 147 2.77 11.89 6.11
N GLY A 148 2.20 12.89 5.44
CA GLY A 148 2.90 14.14 5.18
C GLY A 148 4.12 13.92 4.27
N LYS A 149 5.33 14.06 4.81
CA LYS A 149 6.61 13.91 4.09
C LYS A 149 7.42 12.68 4.51
N GLU A 150 6.89 11.85 5.40
CA GLU A 150 7.60 10.71 5.98
C GLU A 150 6.79 9.43 5.78
N PHE A 151 7.47 8.29 5.82
CA PHE A 151 6.81 6.99 5.88
C PHE A 151 6.67 6.53 7.32
N VAL A 152 5.49 5.99 7.63
CA VAL A 152 5.26 5.24 8.86
C VAL A 152 5.26 3.76 8.52
N ALA A 153 6.13 3.00 9.18
CA ALA A 153 6.18 1.55 9.11
C ALA A 153 5.27 0.96 10.20
N ILE A 154 4.17 0.34 9.78
CA ILE A 154 3.19 -0.27 10.67
C ILE A 154 3.29 -1.79 10.55
N PRO A 155 3.46 -2.56 11.65
CA PRO A 155 3.50 -4.00 11.57
C PRO A 155 2.16 -4.53 11.05
N ALA A 156 2.23 -5.38 10.02
CA ALA A 156 1.08 -6.12 9.54
C ALA A 156 0.82 -7.30 10.48
N GLY A 157 -0.43 -7.47 10.88
CA GLY A 157 -0.91 -8.64 11.60
C GLY A 157 -1.09 -9.84 10.66
N SER A 158 -2.19 -10.56 10.82
CA SER A 158 -2.44 -11.78 10.05
C SER A 158 -2.77 -11.52 8.59
N TRP A 159 -2.53 -12.54 7.77
CA TRP A 159 -2.88 -12.55 6.35
C TRP A 159 -4.19 -13.31 6.16
N LEU A 160 -5.05 -12.79 5.28
CA LEU A 160 -6.31 -13.40 4.91
C LEU A 160 -6.26 -13.79 3.45
N ARG A 161 -6.43 -15.08 3.17
CA ARG A 161 -6.68 -15.58 1.83
C ARG A 161 -8.16 -15.42 1.50
N ILE A 162 -8.45 -14.46 0.62
CA ILE A 162 -9.82 -14.07 0.23
C ILE A 162 -10.18 -14.74 -1.08
N ILE A 163 -11.25 -15.54 -1.05
CA ILE A 163 -11.74 -16.36 -2.16
C ILE A 163 -13.16 -15.93 -2.47
N SER A 164 -13.47 -15.72 -3.75
CA SER A 164 -14.84 -15.39 -4.17
C SER A 164 -15.75 -16.60 -3.99
N ASN A 165 -16.94 -16.37 -3.43
CA ASN A 165 -18.00 -17.38 -3.38
C ASN A 165 -18.71 -17.56 -4.73
N TYR A 166 -18.38 -16.71 -5.73
CA TYR A 166 -18.96 -16.82 -7.06
C TYR A 166 -18.40 -18.06 -7.76
N THR A 167 -19.13 -19.18 -7.62
CA THR A 167 -18.95 -20.36 -8.45
C THR A 167 -19.51 -20.03 -9.83
N GLY A 168 -18.70 -19.40 -10.67
CA GLY A 168 -19.01 -19.25 -12.09
C GLY A 168 -19.44 -20.60 -12.64
N GLY A 169 -20.68 -20.67 -13.11
CA GLY A 169 -21.29 -21.90 -13.62
C GLY A 169 -20.42 -22.51 -14.72
N ARG A 170 -19.61 -23.50 -14.36
CA ARG A 170 -19.10 -24.48 -15.33
C ARG A 170 -20.29 -25.33 -15.73
N GLN A 171 -21.07 -24.84 -16.69
CA GLN A 171 -21.90 -25.68 -17.53
C GLN A 171 -20.93 -26.68 -18.20
N ARG A 172 -20.91 -27.91 -17.68
CA ARG A 172 -20.34 -29.06 -18.36
C ARG A 172 -21.06 -29.16 -19.70
N ARG A 173 -20.42 -28.70 -20.78
CA ARG A 173 -20.81 -29.09 -22.13
C ARG A 173 -20.58 -30.60 -22.23
N ARG A 174 -21.67 -31.36 -22.25
CA ARG A 174 -21.71 -32.72 -22.80
C ARG A 174 -21.79 -32.61 -24.31
#